data_AF-A0A7W5DX01-F1
#
_entry.id   AF-A0A7W5DX01-F1
#
_cell.length_a   1.000
_cell.length_b   1.000
_cell.length_c   1.000
_cell.angle_alpha   90.00
_cell.angle_beta   90.00
_cell.angle_gamma   90.00
#
_symmetry.space_group_name_H-M   'P 1'
#
loop_
_entity.id
_entity.type
_entity.pdbx_description
1 polymer ?
#
loop_
_entity_poly.entity_id
_entity_poly.type
_entity_poly.pdbx_seq_one_letter_code
_entity_poly.pdbx_strand_id
1 'polypeptide(L)'
;MNSSPNRPLLLGILGVIAILGLASDLVAGNNIHVGRDVPLNEQSSMGQIEHGDWDRLLKRFVDIDGNVAYTSWQQSKGDMQTLDRYLAHLSHASPTPTLT
;
A
#
# COMPACT_ATOMS: atom_id res chain seq x y z
N MET A 1 -29.37 58.68 13.04
CA MET A 1 -28.17 57.89 13.39
C MET A 1 -28.42 56.45 13.01
N ASN A 2 -27.42 55.86 12.37
CA ASN A 2 -27.41 54.59 11.65
C ASN A 2 -27.95 53.40 12.46
N SER A 3 -28.78 52.58 11.81
CA SER A 3 -29.15 51.24 12.27
C SER A 3 -28.10 50.22 11.83
N SER A 4 -27.60 49.40 12.76
CA SER A 4 -27.41 47.96 12.53
C SER A 4 -27.34 47.22 13.87
N PRO A 5 -27.88 45.99 13.96
CA PRO A 5 -28.21 45.30 15.21
C PRO A 5 -27.22 44.17 15.51
N ASN A 6 -27.48 43.40 16.58
CA ASN A 6 -27.33 41.94 16.68
C ASN A 6 -26.66 41.49 17.99
N ARG A 7 -27.49 40.93 18.89
CA ARG A 7 -27.34 39.61 19.54
C ARG A 7 -28.26 39.52 20.76
N PRO A 8 -29.11 38.49 20.81
CA PRO A 8 -28.76 37.37 21.69
C PRO A 8 -28.81 36.03 20.93
N LEU A 9 -27.72 35.25 20.95
CA LEU A 9 -27.51 34.16 21.92
C LEU A 9 -28.44 32.98 21.60
N LEU A 10 -27.92 31.99 20.86
CA LEU A 10 -27.53 30.67 21.40
C LEU A 10 -28.74 29.85 21.82
N LEU A 11 -29.12 28.84 21.01
CA LEU A 11 -29.74 27.54 21.40
C LEU A 11 -30.45 26.78 20.26
N GLY A 12 -30.31 27.18 18.99
CA GLY A 12 -31.12 26.59 17.90
C GLY A 12 -30.51 25.44 17.08
N ILE A 13 -29.23 25.05 17.24
CA ILE A 13 -28.54 24.21 16.23
C ILE A 13 -27.82 23.00 16.84
N LEU A 14 -28.43 22.32 17.82
CA LEU A 14 -27.89 21.07 18.36
C LEU A 14 -28.83 19.86 18.22
N GLY A 15 -29.94 20.00 17.50
CA GLY A 15 -30.98 18.97 17.39
C GLY A 15 -31.07 18.20 16.06
N VAL A 16 -30.35 18.60 15.01
CA VAL A 16 -30.56 18.07 13.64
C VAL A 16 -29.44 17.14 13.14
N ILE A 17 -28.36 16.94 13.90
CA ILE A 17 -27.20 16.13 13.43
C ILE A 17 -27.34 14.63 13.82
N ALA A 18 -28.42 14.22 14.49
CA ALA A 18 -28.52 12.88 15.08
C ALA A 18 -29.16 11.78 14.19
N ILE A 19 -29.49 12.04 12.93
CA ILE A 19 -30.31 11.11 12.10
C ILE A 19 -29.81 10.85 10.67
N LEU A 20 -28.57 11.22 10.33
CA LEU A 20 -28.04 11.00 8.97
C LEU A 20 -26.69 10.25 8.99
N GLY A 21 -26.62 9.13 9.70
CA GLY A 21 -25.38 8.34 9.85
C GLY A 21 -25.55 6.84 9.64
N LEU A 22 -26.64 6.38 9.02
CA LEU A 22 -26.87 4.96 8.77
C LEU A 22 -26.47 4.58 7.34
N ALA A 23 -25.54 3.62 7.27
CA ALA A 23 -25.03 2.91 6.11
C ALA A 23 -24.09 3.70 5.18
N SER A 24 -22.84 3.90 5.61
CA SER A 24 -21.74 3.82 4.65
C SER A 24 -21.55 2.34 4.31
N ASP A 25 -22.07 1.89 3.16
CA ASP A 25 -21.62 0.63 2.58
C ASP A 25 -20.11 0.73 2.39
N LEU A 26 -19.35 -0.06 3.15
CA LEU A 26 -17.94 -0.28 2.85
C LEU A 26 -17.88 -1.06 1.54
N VAL A 27 -17.92 -0.34 0.42
CA VAL A 27 -17.50 -0.88 -0.87
C VAL A 27 -15.99 -1.11 -0.73
N ALA A 28 -15.63 -2.34 -0.33
CA ALA A 28 -14.27 -2.82 -0.51
C ALA A 28 -13.95 -2.64 -1.99
N GLY A 29 -12.99 -1.76 -2.30
CA GLY A 29 -12.55 -1.53 -3.67
C GLY A 29 -12.22 -2.86 -4.36
N ASN A 30 -12.41 -2.91 -5.67
CA ASN A 30 -12.21 -4.12 -6.46
C ASN A 30 -10.85 -4.75 -6.12
N ASN A 31 -10.82 -6.06 -5.85
CA ASN A 31 -9.58 -6.75 -5.45
C ASN A 31 -8.60 -6.71 -6.63
N ILE A 32 -7.63 -5.80 -6.57
CA ILE A 32 -6.62 -5.66 -7.62
C ILE A 32 -5.57 -6.73 -7.37
N HIS A 33 -5.60 -7.79 -8.18
CA HIS A 33 -4.51 -8.76 -8.22
C HIS A 33 -3.31 -8.10 -8.89
N VAL A 34 -2.27 -7.80 -8.10
CA VAL A 34 -0.98 -7.34 -8.59
C VAL A 34 -0.03 -8.54 -8.72
N GLY A 35 0.59 -8.72 -9.89
CA GLY A 35 1.52 -9.82 -10.14
C GLY A 35 1.02 -10.84 -11.16
N ARG A 36 1.60 -12.05 -11.12
CA ARG A 36 1.21 -13.17 -11.99
C ARG A 36 0.12 -13.99 -11.31
N ASP A 37 -0.87 -14.44 -12.08
CA ASP A 37 -1.84 -15.42 -11.61
C ASP A 37 -1.16 -16.79 -11.52
N VAL A 38 -0.88 -17.25 -10.30
CA VAL A 38 -0.16 -18.49 -10.02
C VAL A 38 -1.13 -19.50 -9.39
N PRO A 39 -1.29 -20.70 -9.99
CA PRO A 39 -2.13 -21.77 -9.45
C PRO A 39 -1.77 -22.12 -7.99
N LEU A 40 -2.78 -22.47 -7.18
CA LEU A 40 -2.58 -22.79 -5.74
C LEU A 40 -1.53 -23.87 -5.49
N ASN A 41 -1.37 -24.84 -6.39
CA ASN A 41 -0.38 -25.92 -6.30
C ASN A 41 1.05 -25.49 -6.64
N GLU A 42 1.23 -24.29 -7.19
CA GLU A 42 2.53 -23.68 -7.51
C GLU A 42 2.87 -22.52 -6.58
N GLN A 43 1.98 -22.21 -5.62
CA GLN A 43 2.22 -21.19 -4.61
C GLN A 43 3.13 -21.72 -3.50
N SER A 44 4.07 -20.89 -3.06
CA SER A 44 4.95 -21.14 -1.93
C SER A 44 4.57 -20.23 -0.76
N SER A 45 4.85 -20.65 0.48
CA SER A 45 4.67 -19.75 1.63
C SER A 45 5.63 -18.56 1.50
N MET A 46 5.17 -17.35 1.88
CA MET A 46 6.03 -16.16 1.87
C MET A 46 7.34 -16.36 2.64
N GLY A 47 7.33 -17.12 3.75
CA GLY A 47 8.53 -17.38 4.55
C GLY A 47 9.55 -18.31 3.87
N GLN A 48 9.19 -18.98 2.78
CA GLN A 48 10.08 -19.87 2.02
C GLN A 48 10.78 -19.16 0.86
N ILE A 49 10.42 -17.91 0.59
CA ILE A 49 11.02 -17.12 -0.48
C ILE A 49 12.39 -16.62 -0.01
N GLU A 50 13.41 -16.85 -0.84
CA GLU A 50 14.76 -16.38 -0.58
C GLU A 50 14.85 -14.89 -0.94
N HIS A 51 15.34 -14.07 -0.01
CA HIS A 51 15.36 -12.60 -0.13
C HIS A 51 16.77 -12.01 -0.29
N GLY A 52 17.83 -12.82 -0.34
CA GLY A 52 19.22 -12.35 -0.36
C GLY A 52 19.55 -11.52 -1.60
N ASP A 53 19.00 -11.88 -2.76
CA ASP A 53 19.14 -11.09 -3.99
C ASP A 53 18.50 -9.70 -3.85
N TRP A 54 17.34 -9.61 -3.20
CA TRP A 54 16.66 -8.36 -2.90
C TRP A 54 17.45 -7.50 -1.88
N ASP A 55 17.89 -8.12 -0.78
CA ASP A 55 18.70 -7.43 0.24
C ASP A 55 19.99 -6.87 -0.33
N ARG A 56 20.63 -7.59 -1.25
CA ARG A 56 21.84 -7.13 -1.94
C ARG A 56 21.56 -5.92 -2.83
N LEU A 57 20.44 -5.92 -3.55
CA LEU A 57 20.03 -4.77 -4.38
C LEU A 57 19.76 -3.55 -3.51
N LEU A 58 19.04 -3.73 -2.40
CA LEU A 58 18.77 -2.64 -1.45
C LEU A 58 20.06 -2.06 -0.88
N LYS A 59 20.98 -2.90 -0.38
CA LYS A 59 22.28 -2.42 0.14
C LYS A 59 23.11 -1.67 -0.90
N ARG A 60 22.91 -1.96 -2.19
CA ARG A 60 23.66 -1.35 -3.29
C ARG A 60 23.08 0.00 -3.73
N PHE A 61 21.76 0.12 -3.76
CA PHE A 61 21.07 1.27 -4.35
C PHE A 61 20.28 2.12 -3.38
N VAL A 62 20.16 1.70 -2.12
CA VAL A 62 19.48 2.46 -1.07
C VAL A 62 20.50 2.94 -0.06
N ASP A 63 20.52 4.24 0.19
CA ASP A 63 21.40 4.83 1.21
C ASP A 63 20.86 4.64 2.63
N ILE A 64 21.61 5.15 3.62
CA ILE A 64 21.26 5.03 5.03
C ILE A 64 19.98 5.80 5.41
N ASP A 65 19.62 6.80 4.62
CA ASP A 65 18.42 7.62 4.81
C ASP A 65 17.20 7.01 4.08
N GLY A 66 17.39 5.90 3.36
CA GLY A 66 16.35 5.22 2.61
C GLY A 66 16.13 5.76 1.20
N ASN A 67 17.01 6.64 0.71
CA ASN A 67 16.89 7.17 -0.65
C ASN A 67 17.42 6.17 -1.67
N VAL A 68 16.67 6.02 -2.75
CA VAL A 68 17.01 5.10 -3.84
C VAL A 68 17.77 5.84 -4.94
N ALA A 69 18.95 5.33 -5.32
CA ALA A 69 19.72 5.76 -6.47
C ALA A 69 19.10 5.26 -7.79
N TYR A 70 17.88 5.70 -8.09
CA TYR A 70 17.04 5.17 -9.18
C TYR A 70 17.72 5.18 -10.54
N THR A 71 18.35 6.30 -10.93
CA THR A 71 19.03 6.42 -12.22
C THR A 71 20.13 5.38 -12.38
N SER A 72 20.94 5.17 -11.33
CA SER A 72 22.03 4.20 -11.34
C SER A 72 21.50 2.76 -11.34
N TRP A 73 20.43 2.49 -10.60
CA TRP A 73 19.78 1.18 -10.59
C TRP A 73 19.23 0.84 -11.98
N GLN A 74 18.47 1.75 -12.58
CA GLN A 74 17.85 1.55 -13.90
C GLN A 74 18.88 1.33 -15.02
N GLN A 75 20.06 1.97 -14.93
CA GLN A 75 21.15 1.79 -15.90
C GLN A 75 21.88 0.45 -15.75
N SER A 76 21.79 -0.18 -14.57
CA SER A 76 22.43 -1.46 -14.33
C SER A 76 21.58 -2.62 -14.84
N LYS A 77 21.81 -3.03 -16.09
CA LYS A 77 21.08 -4.14 -16.73
C LYS A 77 21.12 -5.44 -15.91
N GLY A 78 22.26 -5.76 -15.30
CA GLY A 78 22.40 -6.99 -14.50
C GLY A 78 21.58 -6.95 -13.20
N ASP A 79 21.54 -5.79 -12.55
CA ASP A 79 20.74 -5.61 -11.34
C ASP A 79 19.23 -5.54 -11.65
N MET A 80 18.85 -4.97 -12.80
CA MET A 80 17.48 -5.02 -13.30
C MET A 80 17.04 -6.46 -13.58
N GLN A 81 17.88 -7.28 -14.22
CA GLN A 81 17.59 -8.72 -14.42
C GLN A 81 17.48 -9.49 -13.11
N THR A 82 18.28 -9.12 -12.11
CA THR A 82 18.22 -9.71 -10.77
C THR A 82 16.88 -9.35 -10.11
N LEU A 83 16.46 -8.08 -10.22
CA LEU A 83 15.16 -7.62 -9.73
C LEU A 83 14.00 -8.35 -10.42
N ASP A 84 14.03 -8.46 -11.75
CA ASP A 84 13.00 -9.16 -12.53
C ASP A 84 12.85 -10.62 -12.09
N ARG A 85 13.98 -11.32 -11.88
CA ARG A 85 13.98 -12.71 -11.39
C ARG A 85 13.40 -12.80 -9.99
N TYR A 86 13.77 -11.88 -9.10
CA TYR A 86 13.22 -11.84 -7.75
C TYR A 86 11.71 -11.60 -7.77
N LEU A 87 11.22 -10.63 -8.54
CA LEU A 87 9.78 -10.35 -8.67
C LEU A 87 9.01 -11.52 -9.29
N ALA A 88 9.61 -12.21 -10.27
CA ALA A 88 9.04 -13.43 -10.83
C ALA A 88 8.92 -14.52 -9.77
N HIS A 89 9.93 -14.70 -8.92
CA HIS A 89 9.88 -15.66 -7.82
C HIS A 89 8.85 -15.24 -6.77
N LEU A 90 8.82 -13.96 -6.40
CA LEU A 90 7.87 -13.40 -5.44
C LEU A 90 6.41 -13.56 -5.90
N SER A 91 6.15 -13.56 -7.21
CA SER A 91 4.80 -13.77 -7.73
C SER A 91 4.19 -15.15 -7.41
N HIS A 92 5.03 -16.14 -7.04
CA HIS A 92 4.58 -17.43 -6.55
C HIS A 92 4.27 -17.43 -5.04
N ALA A 93 4.44 -16.31 -4.34
CA ALA A 93 4.08 -16.21 -2.93
C ALA A 93 2.58 -16.37 -2.72
N SER A 94 2.17 -17.18 -1.74
CA SER A 94 0.79 -17.16 -1.28
C SER A 94 0.51 -15.85 -0.54
N PRO A 95 -0.54 -15.09 -0.91
CA PRO A 95 -0.95 -13.89 -0.20
C PRO A 95 -1.66 -14.19 1.14
N THR A 96 -1.92 -15.47 1.41
CA THR A 96 -2.58 -15.91 2.64
C THR A 96 -1.54 -16.04 3.75
N PRO A 97 -1.72 -15.38 4.90
CA PRO A 97 -0.79 -15.53 6.02
C PRO A 97 -0.74 -16.99 6.44
N THR A 98 0.45 -17.59 6.43
CA THR A 98 0.66 -18.93 6.95
C THR A 98 0.50 -18.86 8.47
N LEU A 99 -0.60 -19.40 9.02
CA LEU A 99 -0.77 -19.56 10.46
C LEU A 99 0.20 -20.68 10.92
N THR A 100 1.38 -20.30 11.40
CA THR A 100 2.30 -21.20 12.13
C THR A 100 2.17 -20.98 13.63
#